data_AF-A0A9J7A2L8-F1
#
_entry.id   AF-A0A9J7A2L8-F1
#
_cell.length_a   1.000
_cell.length_b   1.000
_cell.length_c   1.000
_cell.angle_alpha   90.00
_cell.angle_beta   90.00
_cell.angle_gamma   90.00
#
_symmetry.space_group_name_H-M   'P 1'
#
loop_
_entity.id
_entity.type
_entity.pdbx_description
1 polymer ?
#
loop_
_entity_poly.entity_id
_entity_poly.type
_entity_poly.pdbx_seq_one_letter_code
_entity_poly.pdbx_strand_id
1 'polypeptide(L)'
;MTLPENELKPNKRHNVLRRSYDKVKRKYAGKIRHKAIERAKTRIYLHGRKPEDYEPDILESIVKEEEDKIISEYKSRGIVALVAALGISLFP
;
A
#
# COMPACT_ATOMS: atom_id res chain seq x y z
N MET A 1 5.44 41.89 24.93
CA MET A 1 4.27 40.98 24.92
C MET A 1 4.66 39.72 24.19
N THR A 2 5.00 38.67 24.92
CA THR A 2 5.29 37.34 24.36
C THR A 2 3.97 36.57 24.23
N LEU A 3 3.69 36.07 23.03
CA LEU A 3 2.52 35.24 22.74
C LEU A 3 2.67 33.88 23.47
N PRO A 4 1.59 33.28 24.00
CA PRO A 4 1.67 32.01 24.70
C PRO A 4 1.97 30.86 23.72
N GLU A 5 2.96 30.04 24.06
CA GLU A 5 3.25 28.77 23.40
C GLU A 5 2.01 27.85 23.48
N ASN A 6 1.39 27.63 22.33
CA ASN A 6 0.36 26.61 22.17
C ASN A 6 1.03 25.23 22.21
N GLU A 7 1.21 24.68 23.42
CA GLU A 7 1.63 23.29 23.62
C GLU A 7 0.62 22.34 22.94
N LEU A 8 0.93 21.91 21.72
CA LEU A 8 0.31 20.76 21.05
C LEU A 8 0.67 19.48 21.84
N LYS A 9 0.00 19.23 22.97
CA LYS A 9 0.10 17.96 23.68
C LYS A 9 -0.41 16.84 22.78
N PRO A 10 0.39 15.79 22.51
CA PRO A 10 -0.03 14.71 21.62
C PRO A 10 -1.26 13.99 22.18
N ASN A 11 -2.35 14.03 21.42
CA ASN A 11 -3.63 13.40 21.78
C ASN A 11 -3.46 11.87 21.89
N LYS A 12 -3.61 11.32 23.11
CA LYS A 12 -3.48 9.88 23.41
C LYS A 12 -4.36 8.98 22.52
N ARG A 13 -5.52 9.45 22.04
CA ARG A 13 -6.43 8.67 21.16
C ARG A 13 -5.82 8.38 19.78
N HIS A 14 -4.97 9.25 19.26
CA HIS A 14 -4.32 9.09 17.95
C HIS A 14 -3.40 7.86 17.93
N ASN A 15 -2.78 7.53 19.08
CA ASN A 15 -1.77 6.48 19.16
C ASN A 15 -2.35 5.06 19.07
N VAL A 16 -3.60 4.84 19.46
CA VAL A 16 -4.21 3.49 19.45
C VAL A 16 -4.61 3.07 18.04
N LEU A 17 -5.27 3.97 17.30
CA LEU A 17 -5.67 3.73 15.91
C LEU A 17 -4.47 3.48 15.00
N ARG A 18 -3.40 4.28 15.16
CA ARG A 18 -2.13 4.10 14.45
C ARG A 18 -1.52 2.72 14.72
N ARG A 19 -1.43 2.29 15.98
CA ARG A 19 -0.90 0.96 16.33
C ARG A 19 -1.68 -0.18 15.70
N SER A 20 -3.00 -0.09 15.71
CA SER A 20 -3.87 -1.11 15.09
C SER A 20 -3.69 -1.15 13.57
N TYR A 21 -3.65 0.01 12.92
CA TYR A 21 -3.35 0.13 11.49
C TYR A 21 -1.98 -0.47 11.15
N ASP A 22 -0.93 -0.10 11.89
CA ASP A 22 0.42 -0.60 11.66
C ASP A 22 0.53 -2.12 11.87
N LYS A 23 -0.22 -2.66 12.83
CA LYS A 23 -0.28 -4.12 13.08
C LYS A 23 -0.90 -4.84 11.88
N VAL A 24 -2.00 -4.32 11.34
CA VAL A 24 -2.64 -4.88 10.14
C VAL A 24 -1.73 -4.71 8.93
N LYS A 25 -1.18 -3.51 8.71
CA LYS A 25 -0.23 -3.24 7.62
C LYS A 25 0.92 -4.23 7.63
N ARG A 26 1.57 -4.45 8.78
CA ARG A 26 2.65 -5.44 8.91
C ARG A 26 2.18 -6.87 8.61
N LYS A 27 0.99 -7.27 9.07
CA LYS A 27 0.42 -8.60 8.82
C LYS A 27 0.24 -8.89 7.33
N TYR A 28 -0.11 -7.88 6.54
CA TYR A 28 -0.37 -8.04 5.10
C TYR A 28 0.82 -7.63 4.20
N ALA A 29 1.79 -6.87 4.70
CA ALA A 29 2.95 -6.42 3.95
C ALA A 29 3.70 -7.58 3.26
N GLY A 30 3.95 -8.67 3.98
CA GLY A 30 4.61 -9.86 3.40
C GLY A 30 3.79 -10.51 2.27
N LYS A 31 2.46 -10.51 2.38
CA LYS A 31 1.58 -11.05 1.33
C LYS A 31 1.56 -10.16 0.09
N ILE A 32 1.55 -8.84 0.29
CA ILE A 32 1.62 -7.87 -0.80
C ILE A 32 2.95 -8.00 -1.52
N ARG A 33 4.06 -8.05 -0.79
CA ARG A 33 5.40 -8.24 -1.34
C ARG A 33 5.53 -9.54 -2.13
N HIS A 34 5.08 -10.66 -1.56
CA HIS A 34 5.10 -11.94 -2.26
C HIS A 34 4.33 -11.87 -3.58
N LYS A 35 3.12 -11.30 -3.57
CA LYS A 35 2.31 -11.12 -4.79
C LYS A 35 2.99 -10.17 -5.79
N ALA A 36 3.66 -9.13 -5.32
CA ALA A 36 4.41 -8.20 -6.15
C ALA A 36 5.59 -8.87 -6.84
N ILE A 37 6.34 -9.72 -6.13
CA ILE A 37 7.42 -10.54 -6.70
C ILE A 37 6.88 -11.43 -7.83
N GLU A 38 5.75 -12.10 -7.63
CA GLU A 38 5.16 -12.95 -8.67
C GLU A 38 4.67 -12.15 -9.90
N ARG A 39 4.08 -10.97 -9.68
CA ARG A 39 3.72 -10.04 -10.77
C ARG A 39 4.95 -9.51 -11.50
N ALA A 40 6.00 -9.15 -10.78
CA ALA A 40 7.27 -8.69 -11.33
C ALA A 40 7.91 -9.75 -12.21
N LYS A 41 8.02 -10.99 -11.73
CA LYS A 41 8.49 -12.15 -12.51
C LYS A 41 7.67 -12.32 -13.78
N THR A 42 6.34 -12.33 -13.67
CA THR A 42 5.44 -12.45 -14.81
C THR A 42 5.71 -11.35 -15.84
N ARG A 43 5.81 -10.08 -15.40
CA ARG A 43 6.13 -8.93 -16.26
C ARG A 43 7.47 -9.10 -16.97
N ILE A 44 8.50 -9.51 -16.24
CA ILE A 44 9.85 -9.75 -16.77
C ILE A 44 9.82 -10.83 -17.85
N TYR A 45 9.15 -11.96 -17.58
CA TYR A 45 9.03 -13.06 -18.55
C TYR A 45 8.23 -12.65 -19.79
N LEU A 46 7.16 -11.86 -19.64
CA LEU A 46 6.38 -11.33 -20.77
C LEU A 46 7.21 -10.42 -21.68
N HIS A 47 8.29 -9.83 -21.17
CA HIS A 47 9.26 -9.06 -21.96
C HIS A 47 10.42 -9.90 -22.51
N GLY A 48 10.33 -11.23 -22.42
CA GLY A 48 11.37 -12.15 -22.92
C GLY A 48 12.67 -12.11 -22.11
N ARG A 49 12.62 -11.64 -20.86
CA ARG A 49 13.75 -11.57 -19.94
C ARG A 49 13.55 -12.52 -18.77
N LYS A 50 14.61 -12.77 -18.01
CA LYS A 50 14.55 -13.50 -16.74
C LYS A 50 14.90 -12.58 -15.57
N PRO A 51 14.40 -12.85 -14.35
CA PRO A 51 14.74 -12.04 -13.18
C PRO A 51 16.24 -11.97 -12.91
N GLU A 52 16.97 -13.03 -13.25
CA GLU A 52 18.43 -13.12 -13.08
C GLU A 52 19.20 -12.22 -14.05
N ASP A 53 18.54 -11.67 -15.08
CA ASP A 53 19.15 -10.74 -16.05
C ASP A 53 19.25 -9.31 -15.51
N TYR A 54 18.69 -9.03 -14.32
CA TYR A 54 18.64 -7.69 -13.71
C TYR A 54 19.56 -7.59 -12.50
N GLU A 55 20.14 -6.39 -12.31
CA GLU A 55 20.80 -6.06 -11.06
C GLU A 55 19.79 -6.03 -9.89
N PRO A 56 20.22 -6.37 -8.66
CA PRO A 56 19.32 -6.44 -7.50
C PRO A 56 18.50 -5.17 -7.26
N ASP A 57 19.12 -3.99 -7.41
CA ASP A 57 18.45 -2.70 -7.18
C ASP A 57 17.36 -2.42 -8.22
N ILE A 58 17.60 -2.83 -9.47
CA ILE A 58 16.60 -2.71 -10.54
C ILE A 58 15.45 -3.68 -10.29
N LEU A 59 15.75 -4.92 -9.90
CA LEU A 59 14.73 -5.91 -9.57
C LEU A 59 13.88 -5.45 -8.38
N GLU A 60 14.49 -4.85 -7.36
CA GLU A 60 13.78 -4.26 -6.23
C GLU A 60 12.86 -3.11 -6.67
N SER A 61 13.32 -2.24 -7.57
CA SER A 61 12.48 -1.18 -8.15
C SER A 61 11.25 -1.75 -8.86
N ILE A 62 11.44 -2.79 -9.68
CA ILE A 62 10.35 -3.47 -10.39
C ILE A 62 9.35 -4.07 -9.40
N VAL A 63 9.83 -4.75 -8.36
CA VAL A 63 8.96 -5.33 -7.32
C VAL A 63 8.19 -4.23 -6.59
N LYS A 64 8.86 -3.14 -6.23
CA LYS A 64 8.24 -2.01 -5.53
C LYS A 64 7.14 -1.34 -6.35
N GLU A 65 7.35 -1.16 -7.65
CA GLU A 65 6.30 -0.69 -8.56
C GLU A 65 5.07 -1.60 -8.54
N GLU A 66 5.27 -2.92 -8.54
CA GLU A 66 4.17 -3.89 -8.46
C GLU A 66 3.50 -3.89 -7.07
N GLU A 67 4.24 -3.70 -5.98
CA GLU A 67 3.69 -3.50 -4.64
C GLU A 67 2.76 -2.27 -4.59
N ASP A 68 3.21 -1.14 -5.13
CA ASP A 68 2.45 0.11 -5.17
C ASP A 68 1.18 -0.03 -6.01
N LYS A 69 1.25 -0.71 -7.16
CA LYS A 69 0.07 -1.05 -7.98
C LYS A 69 -0.92 -1.90 -7.21
N ILE A 70 -0.46 -2.94 -6.50
CA ILE A 70 -1.33 -3.81 -5.70
C ILE A 70 -2.01 -3.02 -4.58
N ILE A 71 -1.27 -2.16 -3.88
CA ILE A 71 -1.83 -1.32 -2.81
C ILE A 71 -2.89 -0.36 -3.37
N SER A 72 -2.60 0.27 -4.52
CA SER A 72 -3.53 1.16 -5.20
C SER A 72 -4.81 0.43 -5.65
N GLU A 73 -4.67 -0.77 -6.20
CA GLU A 73 -5.79 -1.65 -6.61
C GLU A 73 -6.68 -2.04 -5.42
N TYR A 74 -6.09 -2.38 -4.27
CA TYR A 74 -6.88 -2.66 -3.07
C TYR A 74 -7.56 -1.42 -2.50
N LYS A 75 -6.89 -0.25 -2.53
CA LYS A 75 -7.49 1.01 -2.09
C LYS A 75 -8.68 1.38 -2.98
N SER A 76 -8.54 1.31 -4.29
CA SER A 76 -9.61 1.66 -5.23
C SER A 76 -10.79 0.70 -5.11
N ARG A 77 -10.55 -0.61 -5.13
CA ARG A 77 -11.60 -1.62 -4.94
C ARG A 77 -12.26 -1.54 -3.56
N GLY A 78 -11.48 -1.24 -2.52
CA GLY A 78 -12.01 -1.05 -1.17
C GLY A 78 -12.94 0.15 -1.08
N ILE A 79 -12.59 1.26 -1.74
CA ILE A 79 -13.47 2.43 -1.85
C ILE A 79 -14.75 2.07 -2.60
N VAL A 80 -14.64 1.41 -3.77
CA VAL A 80 -15.82 0.99 -4.55
C VAL A 80 -16.72 0.08 -3.72
N ALA A 81 -16.15 -0.89 -3.02
CA ALA A 81 -16.90 -1.80 -2.14
C ALA A 81 -17.60 -1.06 -0.98
N LEU A 82 -16.92 -0.07 -0.37
CA LEU A 82 -17.51 0.76 0.68
C LEU A 82 -18.69 1.57 0.14
N VAL A 83 -18.52 2.21 -1.02
CA VAL A 83 -19.57 3.02 -1.64
C VAL A 83 -20.78 2.16 -1.99
N ALA A 84 -20.57 0.97 -2.55
CA ALA A 84 -21.64 0.01 -2.81
C ALA A 84 -22.36 -0.45 -1.53
N ALA A 85 -21.61 -0.73 -0.45
CA ALA A 85 -22.18 -1.11 0.83
C ALA A 85 -23.02 0.01 1.48
N LEU A 86 -22.73 1.27 1.16
CA LEU A 86 -23.54 2.42 1.57
C LEU A 86 -24.77 2.66 0.68
N GLY A 87 -25.01 1.81 -0.32
CA GLY A 87 -26.17 1.93 -1.23
C GLY A 87 -26.03 3.03 -2.28
N ILE A 88 -24.83 3.56 -2.49
CA ILE A 88 -24.57 4.58 -3.50
C ILE A 88 -24.23 3.87 -4.83
N SER A 89 -25.06 4.04 -5.85
CA SER A 89 -24.76 3.56 -7.20
C SER A 89 -23.82 4.54 -7.91
N LEU A 90 -22.58 4.13 -8.19
CA LEU A 90 -21.62 4.90 -9.00
C LEU A 90 -21.75 4.64 -10.52
N PHE A 91 -22.68 3.77 -10.91
CA PHE A 91 -23.00 3.43 -12.29
C PHE A 91 -24.40 3.97 -12.59
N PRO A 92 -24.60 4.73 -13.68
CA PRO A 92 -25.94 5.10 -14.16
C PRO A 92 -26.69 3.88 -14.73
#